data_AF-A0A409XUX4-F1
#
_entry.id   AF-A0A409XUX4-F1
#
_cell.length_a   1.000
_cell.length_b   1.000
_cell.length_c   1.000
_cell.angle_alpha   90.00
_cell.angle_beta   90.00
_cell.angle_gamma   90.00
#
_symmetry.space_group_name_H-M   'P 1'
#
loop_
_entity.id
_entity.type
_entity.pdbx_description
1 polymer ?
#
loop_
_entity_poly.entity_id
_entity_poly.type
_entity_poly.pdbx_seq_one_letter_code
_entity_poly.pdbx_strand_id
1 'polypeptide(L)'
;MGKIFDKIPPFVASWIQKQHIFFVATAALSETGHVNLSPKGLAKTFHIKDEKTVWYEDMTGSGVETIAHLRENGRMTIMFCAFEGPPQIVRLSGYGKVFEYDTPEYNELLPLNKRQPGSRSVILLQIHRVETSCGFSIPFYTFKAERMRLHQYLARAEREDLKTATCKLDSEEGATFDSQISEKGVRHYWAVLNKTSIDGLPGIQGAHKSKTLFDRDIANKEWKQEMPLVDMQQSKAAAVSAITSWVDPKVLVWFLLGVLTTSLWSNLTGIVVPKMKACTPSLVFYLQGHTTTMGKTFNEIPPFVASWIQNQHMFWVATAPLSETGHVNLSPKGFAGTFHIVDEKTVWYEDMTGSGIETIAHLRENGRMTIMFCAFEGPPQIVRLFGYGKTCKIYPPPDMILNVITGQVYEFDTPEYNELIPLDKRQPGSRSVIMLHIHRVGTSCGYSIPFYTFNTDRMRLHQFFAGKELADIEAEASATDNGAKQKDDTGKQHPVSDKGLKTYWLVRNKESTDGLPGIQTAYKSNTVFDRSIASKEWKQEKPPTDVLQAKATPDIAKWVDSKVLVGFVVGVGVTGLLSNLTSVVEKLKAW
;
A
#
# COMPACT_ATOMS: atom_id res chain seq x y z
N MET A 1 -5.40 18.06 15.58
CA MET A 1 -4.23 18.60 14.86
C MET A 1 -3.03 17.73 15.17
N GLY A 2 -2.11 17.62 14.24
CA GLY A 2 -0.89 16.85 14.44
C GLY A 2 -0.02 17.41 15.56
N LYS A 3 0.78 16.53 16.19
CA LYS A 3 1.74 16.88 17.23
C LYS A 3 3.12 16.36 16.85
N ILE A 4 4.14 17.13 17.18
CA ILE A 4 5.54 16.79 16.97
C ILE A 4 6.16 16.46 18.34
N PHE A 5 7.00 15.43 18.38
CA PHE A 5 7.73 15.00 19.56
C PHE A 5 9.18 14.66 19.17
N ASP A 6 10.13 14.89 20.06
CA ASP A 6 11.54 14.55 19.84
C ASP A 6 11.86 13.07 20.05
N LYS A 7 10.91 12.33 20.65
CA LYS A 7 11.02 10.91 21.00
C LYS A 7 9.67 10.23 20.92
N ILE A 8 9.65 8.91 20.79
CA ILE A 8 8.43 8.09 20.74
C ILE A 8 7.76 8.12 22.12
N PRO A 9 6.56 8.74 22.26
CA PRO A 9 5.82 8.67 23.50
C PRO A 9 5.32 7.23 23.77
N PRO A 10 5.18 6.79 25.04
CA PRO A 10 4.71 5.43 25.36
C PRO A 10 3.39 5.04 24.67
N PHE A 11 2.42 5.97 24.60
CA PHE A 11 1.14 5.71 23.94
C PHE A 11 1.28 5.49 22.42
N VAL A 12 2.27 6.14 21.78
CA VAL A 12 2.59 5.94 20.36
C VAL A 12 3.27 4.60 20.18
N ALA A 13 4.23 4.24 21.05
CA ALA A 13 4.89 2.94 21.01
C ALA A 13 3.88 1.79 21.09
N SER A 14 2.95 1.84 22.05
CA SER A 14 1.88 0.85 22.20
C SER A 14 0.92 0.81 21.02
N TRP A 15 0.70 1.94 20.33
CA TRP A 15 -0.15 1.99 19.15
C TRP A 15 0.56 1.43 17.90
N ILE A 16 1.84 1.74 17.71
CA ILE A 16 2.68 1.22 16.61
C ILE A 16 2.76 -0.31 16.64
N GLN A 17 2.93 -0.90 17.82
CA GLN A 17 3.04 -2.36 17.98
C GLN A 17 1.79 -3.14 17.54
N LYS A 18 0.63 -2.47 17.39
CA LYS A 18 -0.62 -3.09 16.93
C LYS A 18 -0.77 -3.08 15.41
N GLN A 19 0.08 -2.38 14.69
CA GLN A 19 -0.05 -2.23 13.23
C GLN A 19 0.56 -3.44 12.51
N HIS A 20 -0.14 -3.94 11.49
CA HIS A 20 0.35 -5.07 10.67
C HIS A 20 1.18 -4.63 9.46
N ILE A 21 1.19 -3.33 9.15
CA ILE A 21 1.90 -2.78 8.01
C ILE A 21 2.43 -1.38 8.32
N PHE A 22 3.60 -1.08 7.77
CA PHE A 22 4.21 0.24 7.78
C PHE A 22 4.78 0.57 6.41
N PHE A 23 5.10 1.84 6.21
CA PHE A 23 5.56 2.38 4.94
C PHE A 23 6.87 3.10 5.14
N VAL A 24 7.83 2.88 4.25
CA VAL A 24 9.17 3.46 4.34
C VAL A 24 9.39 4.35 3.13
N ALA A 25 9.78 5.60 3.38
CA ALA A 25 10.24 6.51 2.35
C ALA A 25 11.70 6.92 2.57
N THR A 26 12.48 6.92 1.49
CA THR A 26 13.89 7.36 1.43
C THR A 26 14.10 8.11 0.13
N ALA A 27 15.11 8.98 0.01
CA ALA A 27 15.33 9.73 -1.23
C ALA A 27 16.82 9.83 -1.56
N ALA A 28 17.16 9.70 -2.84
CA ALA A 28 18.49 10.02 -3.34
C ALA A 28 18.76 11.53 -3.25
N LEU A 29 20.03 11.91 -3.05
CA LEU A 29 20.45 13.32 -2.99
C LEU A 29 20.29 14.01 -4.34
N SER A 30 20.69 13.34 -5.43
CA SER A 30 20.60 13.89 -6.78
C SER A 30 19.20 14.40 -7.09
N GLU A 31 19.07 15.60 -7.67
CA GLU A 31 17.80 16.19 -8.10
C GLU A 31 17.07 15.38 -9.18
N THR A 32 17.78 14.47 -9.84
CA THR A 32 17.22 13.55 -10.85
C THR A 32 16.98 12.15 -10.30
N GLY A 33 17.44 11.87 -9.08
CA GLY A 33 17.23 10.59 -8.40
C GLY A 33 15.80 10.47 -7.89
N HIS A 34 15.33 9.26 -7.63
CA HIS A 34 13.94 9.04 -7.26
C HIS A 34 13.72 9.15 -5.74
N VAL A 35 12.49 9.52 -5.36
CA VAL A 35 12.02 9.31 -4.00
C VAL A 35 11.47 7.88 -3.93
N ASN A 36 12.07 7.03 -3.09
CA ASN A 36 11.59 5.68 -2.88
C ASN A 36 10.45 5.66 -1.85
N LEU A 37 9.48 4.79 -2.10
CA LEU A 37 8.37 4.51 -1.20
C LEU A 37 8.05 3.03 -1.23
N SER A 38 8.08 2.35 -0.10
CA SER A 38 7.89 0.91 -0.01
C SER A 38 7.02 0.49 1.18
N PRO A 39 6.01 -0.37 0.98
CA PRO A 39 5.25 -0.94 2.08
C PRO A 39 5.97 -2.18 2.66
N LYS A 40 5.84 -2.38 3.96
CA LYS A 40 6.44 -3.49 4.74
C LYS A 40 5.36 -4.04 5.66
N GLY A 41 5.01 -5.31 5.53
CA GLY A 41 3.80 -5.85 6.13
C GLY A 41 3.92 -7.27 6.65
N LEU A 42 5.10 -7.67 7.10
CA LEU A 42 5.28 -8.98 7.74
C LEU A 42 5.23 -8.83 9.25
N ALA A 43 4.42 -9.67 9.88
CA ALA A 43 4.41 -9.79 11.33
C ALA A 43 5.80 -10.01 11.93
N LYS A 44 6.05 -9.39 13.10
CA LYS A 44 7.29 -9.53 13.89
C LYS A 44 8.57 -9.06 13.20
N THR A 45 8.48 -8.16 12.21
CA THR A 45 9.65 -7.59 11.54
C THR A 45 9.98 -6.17 11.99
N PHE A 46 9.08 -5.46 12.69
CA PHE A 46 9.33 -4.11 13.19
C PHE A 46 9.51 -4.11 14.71
N HIS A 47 10.55 -3.41 15.18
CA HIS A 47 10.96 -3.42 16.59
C HIS A 47 11.29 -2.01 17.08
N ILE A 48 10.82 -1.71 18.30
CA ILE A 48 11.19 -0.51 19.03
C ILE A 48 12.31 -0.91 20.00
N LYS A 49 13.52 -0.37 19.81
CA LYS A 49 14.67 -0.64 20.68
C LYS A 49 14.62 0.26 21.92
N ASP A 50 14.34 1.54 21.71
CA ASP A 50 14.19 2.55 22.77
C ASP A 50 13.33 3.74 22.28
N GLU A 51 13.26 4.82 23.06
CA GLU A 51 12.42 5.99 22.74
C GLU A 51 12.88 6.80 21.51
N LYS A 52 14.09 6.57 20.99
CA LYS A 52 14.65 7.22 19.80
C LYS A 52 15.22 6.26 18.76
N THR A 53 15.12 4.95 18.98
CA THR A 53 15.69 3.95 18.08
C THR A 53 14.67 2.87 17.77
N VAL A 54 14.44 2.69 16.47
CA VAL A 54 13.65 1.57 15.95
C VAL A 54 14.48 0.82 14.92
N TRP A 55 14.13 -0.42 14.64
CA TRP A 55 14.70 -1.16 13.53
C TRP A 55 13.67 -2.09 12.92
N TYR A 56 13.90 -2.47 11.67
CA TYR A 56 13.12 -3.53 11.05
C TYR A 56 13.98 -4.52 10.29
N GLU A 57 13.50 -5.76 10.25
CA GLU A 57 14.05 -6.85 9.45
C GLU A 57 13.67 -6.62 7.98
N ASP A 58 14.65 -6.27 7.15
CA ASP A 58 14.44 -6.07 5.72
C ASP A 58 14.60 -7.40 4.99
N MET A 59 13.47 -7.87 4.44
CA MET A 59 13.41 -9.09 3.65
C MET A 59 13.87 -8.86 2.22
N THR A 60 14.36 -9.92 1.61
CA THR A 60 14.73 -9.94 0.20
C THR A 60 13.53 -9.65 -0.69
N GLY A 61 13.66 -8.63 -1.52
CA GLY A 61 12.68 -8.24 -2.51
C GLY A 61 13.34 -7.62 -3.74
N SER A 62 12.53 -7.24 -4.71
CA SER A 62 12.95 -6.67 -5.98
C SER A 62 13.79 -5.39 -5.88
N GLY A 63 13.47 -4.54 -4.91
CA GLY A 63 14.10 -3.24 -4.72
C GLY A 63 15.22 -3.27 -3.68
N VAL A 64 16.16 -2.34 -3.82
CA VAL A 64 17.25 -2.09 -2.86
C VAL A 64 17.41 -0.59 -2.53
N GLU A 65 16.42 0.23 -2.90
CA GLU A 65 16.47 1.68 -2.86
C GLU A 65 16.63 2.22 -1.43
N THR A 66 15.95 1.62 -0.44
CA THR A 66 16.14 2.00 0.96
C THR A 66 17.59 1.84 1.38
N ILE A 67 18.20 0.67 1.12
CA ILE A 67 19.61 0.42 1.47
C ILE A 67 20.52 1.41 0.75
N ALA A 68 20.31 1.61 -0.55
CA ALA A 68 21.15 2.49 -1.35
C ALA A 68 21.07 3.97 -0.88
N HIS A 69 19.87 4.49 -0.63
CA HIS A 69 19.69 5.86 -0.14
C HIS A 69 20.24 6.03 1.28
N LEU A 70 20.10 5.02 2.14
CA LEU A 70 20.67 5.06 3.48
C LEU A 70 22.19 5.06 3.48
N ARG A 71 22.82 4.35 2.52
CA ARG A 71 24.28 4.39 2.33
C ARG A 71 24.76 5.72 1.79
N GLU A 72 23.96 6.39 0.96
CA GLU A 72 24.29 7.70 0.40
C GLU A 72 24.14 8.81 1.45
N ASN A 73 22.98 8.91 2.10
CA ASN A 73 22.64 10.07 2.93
C ASN A 73 21.89 9.74 4.23
N GLY A 74 21.45 8.49 4.43
CA GLY A 74 20.83 8.06 5.68
C GLY A 74 19.38 8.54 5.89
N ARG A 75 18.80 9.42 5.06
CA ARG A 75 17.47 9.98 5.34
C ARG A 75 16.36 8.94 5.16
N MET A 76 15.53 8.80 6.19
CA MET A 76 14.39 7.88 6.15
C MET A 76 13.22 8.37 7.00
N THR A 77 12.02 8.12 6.49
CA THR A 77 10.76 8.25 7.25
C THR A 77 10.01 6.92 7.24
N ILE A 78 9.63 6.45 8.42
CA ILE A 78 8.73 5.30 8.60
C ILE A 78 7.36 5.82 8.99
N MET A 79 6.31 5.35 8.32
CA MET A 79 4.93 5.77 8.57
C MET A 79 4.01 4.60 8.88
N PHE A 80 3.09 4.82 9.81
CA PHE A 80 2.01 3.92 10.19
C PHE A 80 0.66 4.61 10.00
N CYS A 81 -0.38 3.85 9.63
CA CYS A 81 -1.75 4.34 9.42
C CYS A 81 -2.77 3.50 10.18
N ALA A 82 -3.73 4.15 10.84
CA ALA A 82 -4.90 3.49 11.43
C ALA A 82 -5.91 3.12 10.34
N PHE A 83 -5.97 1.83 10.01
CA PHE A 83 -7.03 1.25 9.18
C PHE A 83 -8.25 0.81 9.99
N GLU A 84 -8.07 0.56 11.28
CA GLU A 84 -9.13 0.21 12.22
C GLU A 84 -9.15 1.20 13.38
N GLY A 85 -10.31 1.36 14.01
CA GLY A 85 -10.47 2.24 15.17
C GLY A 85 -10.30 3.74 14.87
N PRO A 86 -9.92 4.54 15.88
CA PRO A 86 -9.77 5.98 15.73
C PRO A 86 -8.72 6.36 14.68
N PRO A 87 -8.96 7.42 13.90
CA PRO A 87 -8.07 7.84 12.84
C PRO A 87 -6.75 8.38 13.39
N GLN A 88 -5.63 7.85 12.91
CA GLN A 88 -4.30 8.26 13.34
C GLN A 88 -3.25 7.90 12.27
N ILE A 89 -2.29 8.79 12.06
CA ILE A 89 -1.06 8.54 11.31
C ILE A 89 0.11 8.88 12.23
N VAL A 90 1.16 8.07 12.19
CA VAL A 90 2.42 8.34 12.89
C VAL A 90 3.57 8.26 11.90
N ARG A 91 4.47 9.26 11.92
CA ARG A 91 5.73 9.28 11.17
C ARG A 91 6.90 9.31 12.12
N LEU A 92 7.90 8.50 11.84
CA LEU A 92 9.20 8.47 12.50
C LEU A 92 10.24 8.91 11.48
N SER A 93 10.75 10.12 11.61
CA SER A 93 11.78 10.68 10.72
C SER A 93 13.13 10.65 11.41
N GLY A 94 14.15 10.24 10.67
CA GLY A 94 15.45 9.92 11.26
C GLY A 94 16.53 9.63 10.24
N TYR A 95 17.68 9.20 10.77
CA TYR A 95 18.83 8.74 10.01
C TYR A 95 19.00 7.24 10.19
N GLY A 96 18.96 6.52 9.08
CA GLY A 96 19.03 5.06 9.04
C GLY A 96 20.43 4.51 8.82
N LYS A 97 20.66 3.30 9.31
CA LYS A 97 21.85 2.49 9.07
C LYS A 97 21.45 1.11 8.57
N VAL A 98 22.32 0.51 7.77
CA VAL A 98 22.13 -0.83 7.19
C VAL A 98 23.13 -1.78 7.81
N PHE A 99 22.63 -2.83 8.46
CA PHE A 99 23.43 -3.95 8.92
C PHE A 99 23.07 -5.16 8.08
N GLU A 100 23.97 -5.58 7.20
CA GLU A 100 23.71 -6.69 6.29
C GLU A 100 23.76 -8.03 7.02
N TYR A 101 23.15 -9.05 6.43
CA TYR A 101 23.22 -10.42 6.94
C TYR A 101 24.67 -10.80 7.28
N ASP A 102 24.87 -11.41 8.45
CA ASP A 102 26.16 -11.90 8.97
C ASP A 102 27.15 -10.81 9.44
N THR A 103 26.77 -9.54 9.51
CA THR A 103 27.59 -8.56 10.27
C THR A 103 27.38 -8.72 11.78
N PRO A 104 28.35 -8.32 12.62
CA PRO A 104 28.20 -8.38 14.09
C PRO A 104 26.94 -7.65 14.59
N GLU A 105 26.64 -6.48 14.05
CA GLU A 105 25.48 -5.66 14.43
C GLU A 105 24.15 -6.30 14.02
N TYR A 106 24.12 -6.97 12.86
CA TYR A 106 22.95 -7.76 12.44
C TYR A 106 22.71 -8.90 13.42
N ASN A 107 23.76 -9.66 13.77
CA ASN A 107 23.67 -10.82 14.64
C ASN A 107 23.32 -10.46 16.10
N GLU A 108 23.72 -9.27 16.56
CA GLU A 108 23.33 -8.74 17.88
C GLU A 108 21.83 -8.46 17.97
N LEU A 109 21.26 -7.82 16.95
CA LEU A 109 19.84 -7.43 16.93
C LEU A 109 18.92 -8.58 16.53
N LEU A 110 19.37 -9.40 15.58
CA LEU A 110 18.59 -10.46 14.96
C LEU A 110 19.44 -11.74 14.81
N PRO A 111 19.56 -12.53 15.90
CA PRO A 111 20.27 -13.80 15.87
C PRO A 111 19.74 -14.76 14.80
N LEU A 112 20.62 -15.62 14.30
CA LEU A 112 20.37 -16.51 13.16
C LEU A 112 19.10 -17.38 13.30
N ASN A 113 18.77 -17.83 14.52
CA ASN A 113 17.61 -18.67 14.81
C ASN A 113 16.29 -17.89 15.01
N LYS A 114 16.33 -16.55 15.01
CA LYS A 114 15.15 -15.68 15.19
C LYS A 114 14.72 -14.96 13.91
N ARG A 115 15.60 -14.89 12.91
CA ARG A 115 15.31 -14.25 11.61
C ARG A 115 14.20 -14.99 10.85
N GLN A 116 13.60 -14.29 9.90
CA GLN A 116 12.77 -14.85 8.87
C GLN A 116 13.62 -15.32 7.66
N PRO A 117 13.12 -16.27 6.85
CA PRO A 117 13.81 -16.74 5.65
C PRO A 117 13.94 -15.61 4.62
N GLY A 118 15.15 -15.41 4.12
CA GLY A 118 15.56 -14.38 3.18
C GLY A 118 15.65 -12.98 3.80
N SER A 119 15.83 -12.88 5.11
CA SER A 119 16.30 -11.64 5.73
C SER A 119 17.69 -11.28 5.21
N ARG A 120 17.82 -10.08 4.63
CA ARG A 120 19.06 -9.63 3.98
C ARG A 120 19.79 -8.54 4.77
N SER A 121 19.07 -7.83 5.62
CA SER A 121 19.63 -6.78 6.47
C SER A 121 18.67 -6.39 7.60
N VAL A 122 19.22 -5.84 8.67
CA VAL A 122 18.50 -5.02 9.64
C VAL A 122 18.66 -3.56 9.23
N ILE A 123 17.55 -2.84 9.14
CA ILE A 123 17.52 -1.41 8.90
C ILE A 123 17.21 -0.73 10.23
N LEU A 124 18.22 -0.09 10.83
CA LEU A 124 18.08 0.68 12.06
C LEU A 124 17.76 2.13 11.72
N LEU A 125 16.88 2.78 12.47
CA LEU A 125 16.56 4.20 12.37
C LEU A 125 16.80 4.89 13.70
N GLN A 126 17.69 5.87 13.70
CA GLN A 126 17.82 6.82 14.79
C GLN A 126 16.89 8.01 14.54
N ILE A 127 15.88 8.14 15.38
CA ILE A 127 14.78 9.09 15.24
C ILE A 127 15.20 10.44 15.80
N HIS A 128 15.02 11.49 15.00
CA HIS A 128 15.13 12.87 15.47
C HIS A 128 13.76 13.54 15.61
N ARG A 129 12.71 12.99 14.99
CA ARG A 129 11.37 13.58 14.99
C ARG A 129 10.27 12.53 14.85
N VAL A 130 9.25 12.66 15.71
CA VAL A 130 8.02 11.86 15.67
C VAL A 130 6.85 12.80 15.41
N GLU A 131 6.04 12.48 14.41
CA GLU A 131 4.87 13.28 14.07
C GLU A 131 3.61 12.43 14.13
N THR A 132 2.57 12.97 14.74
CA THR A 132 1.22 12.41 14.67
C THR A 132 0.37 13.29 13.76
N SER A 133 -0.55 12.71 12.98
CA SER A 133 -1.58 13.46 12.28
C SER A 133 -2.94 12.75 12.30
N CYS A 134 -4.00 13.49 12.00
CA CYS A 134 -5.37 13.06 12.28
C CYS A 134 -5.84 11.86 11.45
N GLY A 135 -5.29 11.59 10.25
CA GLY A 135 -5.70 10.44 9.43
C GLY A 135 -7.17 10.41 9.00
N PHE A 136 -7.85 11.56 9.00
CA PHE A 136 -9.30 11.64 8.72
C PHE A 136 -9.69 11.24 7.29
N SER A 137 -8.72 11.15 6.37
CA SER A 137 -8.95 10.66 5.02
C SER A 137 -8.76 9.17 4.82
N ILE A 138 -8.25 8.46 5.83
CA ILE A 138 -7.82 7.07 5.64
C ILE A 138 -9.02 6.15 5.82
N PRO A 139 -9.39 5.37 4.79
CA PRO A 139 -10.58 4.51 4.85
C PRO A 139 -10.40 3.40 5.88
N PHE A 140 -11.54 2.81 6.26
CA PHE A 140 -11.57 1.64 7.13
C PHE A 140 -11.27 0.38 6.34
N TYR A 141 -10.32 -0.40 6.85
CA TYR A 141 -10.04 -1.75 6.37
C TYR A 141 -10.04 -2.73 7.53
N THR A 142 -10.46 -3.97 7.29
CA THR A 142 -10.37 -5.06 8.27
C THR A 142 -9.19 -5.97 7.96
N PHE A 143 -8.27 -6.19 8.89
CA PHE A 143 -7.19 -7.16 8.72
C PHE A 143 -7.76 -8.58 8.60
N LYS A 144 -7.30 -9.36 7.62
CA LYS A 144 -7.73 -10.75 7.40
C LYS A 144 -6.65 -11.76 7.71
N ALA A 145 -5.48 -11.60 7.10
CA ALA A 145 -4.37 -12.55 7.25
C ALA A 145 -3.05 -11.97 6.72
N GLU A 146 -1.94 -12.53 7.21
CA GLU A 146 -0.61 -12.31 6.65
C GLU A 146 -0.47 -12.99 5.28
N ARG A 147 0.29 -12.39 4.34
CA ARG A 147 0.69 -13.06 3.10
C ARG A 147 1.97 -13.87 3.31
N MET A 148 1.89 -15.19 3.10
CA MET A 148 3.00 -16.11 3.36
C MET A 148 3.83 -16.47 2.12
N ARG A 149 3.42 -15.98 0.94
CA ARG A 149 4.10 -16.28 -0.33
C ARG A 149 5.57 -15.85 -0.35
N LEU A 150 5.92 -14.74 0.30
CA LEU A 150 7.32 -14.31 0.38
C LEU A 150 8.16 -15.30 1.20
N HIS A 151 7.67 -15.72 2.36
CA HIS A 151 8.33 -16.70 3.23
C HIS A 151 8.56 -18.03 2.51
N GLN A 152 7.54 -18.53 1.80
CA GLN A 152 7.63 -19.77 1.03
C GLN A 152 8.67 -19.69 -0.08
N TYR A 153 8.71 -18.58 -0.82
CA TYR A 153 9.68 -18.34 -1.87
C TYR A 153 11.11 -18.29 -1.31
N LEU A 154 11.32 -17.49 -0.26
CA LEU A 154 12.64 -17.29 0.33
C LEU A 154 13.15 -18.54 1.07
N ALA A 155 12.29 -19.26 1.80
CA ALA A 155 12.69 -20.52 2.45
C ALA A 155 13.11 -21.56 1.41
N ARG A 156 12.43 -21.63 0.26
CA ARG A 156 12.86 -22.50 -0.85
C ARG A 156 14.21 -22.07 -1.41
N ALA A 157 14.42 -20.77 -1.65
CA ALA A 157 15.68 -20.26 -2.16
C ALA A 157 16.85 -20.50 -1.16
N GLU A 158 16.62 -20.35 0.15
CA GLU A 158 17.63 -20.69 1.16
C GLU A 158 17.99 -22.17 1.15
N ARG A 159 17.02 -23.07 0.94
CA ARG A 159 17.31 -24.51 0.77
C ARG A 159 18.16 -24.78 -0.46
N GLU A 160 18.02 -24.01 -1.54
CA GLU A 160 18.89 -24.15 -2.71
C GLU A 160 20.33 -23.70 -2.42
N ASP A 161 20.53 -22.65 -1.61
CA ASP A 161 21.86 -22.27 -1.12
C ASP A 161 22.44 -23.32 -0.18
N LEU A 162 21.63 -23.90 0.72
CA LEU A 162 22.10 -24.93 1.67
C LEU A 162 22.58 -26.22 0.98
N LYS A 163 22.13 -26.51 -0.24
CA LYS A 163 22.63 -27.64 -1.04
C LYS A 163 24.06 -27.43 -1.54
N THR A 164 24.53 -26.18 -1.62
CA THR A 164 25.91 -25.86 -2.03
C THR A 164 26.87 -25.74 -0.85
N ALA A 165 26.37 -25.89 0.38
CA ALA A 165 27.21 -25.88 1.58
C ALA A 165 28.11 -27.12 1.63
N THR A 166 29.38 -26.92 1.97
CA THR A 166 30.34 -28.00 2.15
C THR A 166 30.62 -28.22 3.64
N CYS A 167 30.67 -29.48 4.06
CA CYS A 167 31.16 -29.83 5.39
C CYS A 167 32.68 -29.96 5.30
N LYS A 168 33.42 -29.07 5.96
CA LYS A 168 34.83 -29.31 6.23
C LYS A 168 34.91 -30.28 7.41
N LEU A 169 35.27 -31.53 7.12
CA LEU A 169 35.32 -32.60 8.11
C LEU A 169 36.45 -32.41 9.15
N ASP A 170 37.41 -31.51 8.87
CA ASP A 170 38.67 -31.40 9.63
C ASP A 170 38.90 -30.01 10.28
N SER A 171 37.91 -29.10 10.28
CA SER A 171 38.03 -27.79 10.93
C SER A 171 37.09 -27.66 12.13
N GLU A 172 37.57 -27.05 13.23
CA GLU A 172 36.72 -26.62 14.36
C GLU A 172 35.62 -25.63 13.92
N GLU A 173 35.82 -24.99 12.76
CA GLU A 173 34.80 -24.24 12.03
C GLU A 173 33.81 -25.22 11.39
N GLY A 174 32.55 -25.18 11.83
CA GLY A 174 31.46 -26.01 11.28
C GLY A 174 31.19 -25.79 9.78
N ALA A 175 30.11 -26.39 9.27
CA ALA A 175 29.76 -26.24 7.85
C ALA A 175 29.59 -24.76 7.45
N THR A 176 30.15 -24.38 6.31
CA THR A 176 30.13 -23.00 5.78
C THR A 176 29.72 -23.00 4.31
N PHE A 177 29.29 -21.84 3.81
CA PHE A 177 29.08 -21.67 2.37
C PHE A 177 30.42 -21.72 1.62
N ASP A 178 30.47 -22.50 0.54
CA ASP A 178 31.58 -22.49 -0.41
C ASP A 178 31.50 -21.26 -1.34
N SER A 179 32.53 -21.07 -2.15
CA SER A 179 32.60 -20.15 -3.28
C SER A 179 31.48 -20.33 -4.31
N GLN A 180 30.88 -21.53 -4.42
CA GLN A 180 29.76 -21.80 -5.31
C GLN A 180 28.45 -21.23 -4.76
N ILE A 181 27.83 -20.33 -5.53
CA ILE A 181 26.53 -19.72 -5.22
C ILE A 181 25.46 -20.35 -6.12
N SER A 182 24.37 -20.84 -5.53
CA SER A 182 23.25 -21.39 -6.29
C SER A 182 22.52 -20.27 -7.03
N GLU A 183 22.33 -20.40 -8.36
CA GLU A 183 21.57 -19.43 -9.17
C GLU A 183 20.10 -19.30 -8.72
N LYS A 184 19.57 -20.33 -8.05
CA LYS A 184 18.22 -20.34 -7.47
C LYS A 184 18.20 -19.90 -6.00
N GLY A 185 19.37 -19.58 -5.45
CA GLY A 185 19.57 -19.18 -4.07
C GLY A 185 19.33 -17.70 -3.80
N VAL A 186 19.13 -17.37 -2.52
CA VAL A 186 18.97 -15.99 -2.06
C VAL A 186 20.30 -15.23 -2.19
N ARG A 187 21.45 -15.89 -1.99
CA ARG A 187 22.77 -15.26 -2.14
C ARG A 187 23.01 -14.77 -3.57
N HIS A 188 22.63 -15.56 -4.57
CA HIS A 188 22.70 -15.13 -5.97
C HIS A 188 21.76 -13.95 -6.23
N TYR A 189 20.54 -14.02 -5.70
CA TYR A 189 19.57 -12.94 -5.79
C TYR A 189 20.17 -11.61 -5.28
N TRP A 190 20.82 -11.64 -4.12
CA TRP A 190 21.48 -10.47 -3.55
C TRP A 190 22.62 -9.93 -4.42
N ALA A 191 23.47 -10.83 -4.94
CA ALA A 191 24.62 -10.46 -5.75
C ALA A 191 24.25 -9.84 -7.11
N VAL A 192 23.10 -10.23 -7.67
CA VAL A 192 22.67 -9.83 -9.02
C VAL A 192 21.58 -8.76 -8.99
N LEU A 193 20.52 -8.98 -8.22
CA LEU A 193 19.30 -8.17 -8.25
C LEU A 193 19.23 -7.11 -7.15
N ASN A 194 20.06 -7.20 -6.10
CA ASN A 194 20.11 -6.19 -5.04
C ASN A 194 21.46 -5.47 -4.96
N LYS A 195 22.30 -5.57 -5.99
CA LYS A 195 23.61 -4.90 -6.02
C LYS A 195 23.51 -3.39 -6.22
N THR A 196 22.53 -2.94 -7.01
CA THR A 196 22.40 -1.54 -7.42
C THR A 196 20.94 -1.11 -7.42
N SER A 197 20.65 0.12 -6.99
CA SER A 197 19.31 0.71 -7.06
C SER A 197 18.93 1.10 -8.49
N ILE A 198 17.66 1.49 -8.65
CA ILE A 198 17.14 2.07 -9.88
C ILE A 198 17.95 3.31 -10.35
N ASP A 199 18.51 4.05 -9.40
CA ASP A 199 19.30 5.27 -9.63
C ASP A 199 20.80 5.00 -9.82
N GLY A 200 21.23 3.73 -9.89
CA GLY A 200 22.64 3.39 -10.02
C GLY A 200 23.42 3.42 -8.70
N LEU A 201 22.77 3.66 -7.56
CA LEU A 201 23.42 3.74 -6.24
C LEU A 201 23.72 2.32 -5.69
N PRO A 202 24.83 2.14 -4.95
CA PRO A 202 25.23 0.85 -4.43
C PRO A 202 24.24 0.33 -3.36
N GLY A 203 23.75 -0.90 -3.55
CA GLY A 203 22.84 -1.60 -2.66
C GLY A 203 23.57 -2.53 -1.68
N ILE A 204 23.25 -3.83 -1.75
CA ILE A 204 23.88 -4.90 -0.95
C ILE A 204 25.35 -5.09 -1.36
N GLN A 205 26.25 -5.14 -0.39
CA GLN A 205 27.70 -5.21 -0.62
C GLN A 205 28.36 -6.49 -0.10
N GLY A 206 27.87 -7.04 1.02
CA GLY A 206 28.49 -8.11 1.79
C GLY A 206 27.64 -9.34 2.02
N ALA A 207 26.30 -9.22 2.12
CA ALA A 207 25.40 -10.33 2.49
C ALA A 207 25.59 -11.59 1.63
N HIS A 208 25.75 -11.42 0.31
CA HIS A 208 25.96 -12.52 -0.63
C HIS A 208 27.30 -13.24 -0.46
N LYS A 209 28.29 -12.59 0.18
CA LYS A 209 29.63 -13.10 0.47
C LYS A 209 29.74 -13.76 1.84
N SER A 210 28.68 -13.74 2.64
CA SER A 210 28.64 -14.38 3.96
C SER A 210 29.03 -15.86 3.87
N LYS A 211 29.80 -16.32 4.86
CA LYS A 211 30.16 -17.74 5.03
C LYS A 211 29.20 -18.47 5.97
N THR A 212 28.45 -17.72 6.78
CA THR A 212 27.48 -18.25 7.74
C THR A 212 26.28 -18.85 7.03
N LEU A 213 26.05 -20.13 7.28
CA LEU A 213 24.92 -20.86 6.71
C LEU A 213 23.57 -20.30 7.17
N PHE A 214 22.57 -20.43 6.31
CA PHE A 214 21.19 -20.21 6.71
C PHE A 214 20.75 -21.25 7.74
N ASP A 215 19.99 -20.81 8.74
CA ASP A 215 19.32 -21.71 9.68
C ASP A 215 18.45 -22.76 8.95
N ARG A 216 18.76 -24.04 9.17
CA ARG A 216 18.10 -25.16 8.50
C ARG A 216 16.66 -25.33 8.94
N ASP A 217 16.34 -25.05 10.20
CA ASP A 217 14.99 -25.22 10.73
C ASP A 217 14.07 -24.15 10.15
N ILE A 218 14.54 -22.91 10.03
CA ILE A 218 13.82 -21.82 9.36
C ILE A 218 13.61 -22.11 7.87
N ALA A 219 14.64 -22.59 7.16
CA ALA A 219 14.56 -22.89 5.74
C ALA A 219 13.66 -24.10 5.44
N ASN A 220 13.58 -25.08 6.35
CA ASN A 220 12.74 -26.26 6.22
C ASN A 220 11.34 -26.11 6.81
N LYS A 221 11.09 -25.04 7.57
CA LYS A 221 9.78 -24.77 8.18
C LYS A 221 8.67 -24.76 7.13
N GLU A 222 7.56 -25.44 7.44
CA GLU A 222 6.35 -25.35 6.64
C GLU A 222 5.60 -24.05 6.93
N TRP A 223 5.65 -23.13 5.97
CA TRP A 223 4.93 -21.87 6.03
C TRP A 223 3.51 -22.07 5.50
N LYS A 224 2.50 -21.78 6.35
CA LYS A 224 1.07 -21.93 6.03
C LYS A 224 0.76 -21.48 4.60
N GLN A 225 0.03 -22.31 3.86
CA GLN A 225 -0.49 -21.92 2.55
C GLN A 225 -1.45 -20.73 2.73
N GLU A 226 -1.45 -19.82 1.76
CA GLU A 226 -2.42 -18.73 1.75
C GLU A 226 -3.82 -19.34 1.76
N MET A 227 -4.66 -18.93 2.72
CA MET A 227 -6.07 -19.30 2.66
C MET A 227 -6.62 -18.73 1.35
N PRO A 228 -7.31 -19.52 0.51
CA PRO A 228 -8.07 -18.94 -0.58
C PRO A 228 -9.16 -18.08 0.06
N LEU A 229 -8.94 -16.76 0.14
CA LEU A 229 -9.96 -15.82 0.55
C LEU A 229 -11.08 -15.89 -0.48
N VAL A 230 -12.14 -16.62 -0.13
CA VAL A 230 -13.48 -16.66 -0.73
C VAL A 230 -13.54 -16.67 -2.26
N ASP A 231 -13.81 -17.89 -2.75
CA ASP A 231 -14.58 -18.21 -3.96
C ASP A 231 -13.99 -17.90 -5.35
N MET A 232 -12.93 -18.64 -5.70
CA MET A 232 -12.47 -18.79 -7.08
C MET A 232 -13.47 -19.57 -7.97
N GLN A 233 -14.54 -20.18 -7.41
CA GLN A 233 -15.60 -20.81 -8.20
C GLN A 233 -16.63 -19.77 -8.67
N GLN A 234 -16.94 -18.74 -7.88
CA GLN A 234 -17.77 -17.61 -8.32
C GLN A 234 -17.07 -16.77 -9.40
N SER A 235 -15.76 -16.53 -9.31
CA SER A 235 -15.03 -15.79 -10.35
C SER A 235 -14.87 -16.59 -11.65
N LYS A 236 -14.74 -17.91 -11.57
CA LYS A 236 -14.81 -18.80 -12.75
C LYS A 236 -16.21 -18.83 -13.33
N ALA A 237 -17.26 -18.91 -12.51
CA ALA A 237 -18.65 -18.88 -12.98
C ALA A 237 -19.01 -17.53 -13.60
N ALA A 238 -18.52 -16.41 -13.06
CA ALA A 238 -18.69 -15.08 -13.60
C ALA A 238 -17.88 -14.86 -14.88
N ALA A 239 -16.65 -15.38 -14.96
CA ALA A 239 -15.84 -15.33 -16.18
C ALA A 239 -16.42 -16.24 -17.29
N VAL A 240 -16.90 -17.43 -16.94
CA VAL A 240 -17.59 -18.34 -17.86
C VAL A 240 -18.92 -17.72 -18.30
N SER A 241 -19.68 -17.10 -17.38
CA SER A 241 -20.92 -16.37 -17.69
C SER A 241 -20.67 -15.19 -18.63
N ALA A 242 -19.63 -14.40 -18.38
CA ALA A 242 -19.22 -13.28 -19.23
C ALA A 242 -18.79 -13.76 -20.62
N ILE A 243 -18.02 -14.85 -20.72
CA ILE A 243 -17.64 -15.48 -21.99
C ILE A 243 -18.87 -16.03 -22.72
N THR A 244 -19.81 -16.68 -22.03
CA THR A 244 -21.04 -17.20 -22.65
C THR A 244 -22.01 -16.09 -23.06
N SER A 245 -21.93 -14.90 -22.49
CA SER A 245 -22.75 -13.76 -22.89
C SER A 245 -22.27 -13.06 -24.17
N TRP A 246 -21.01 -13.29 -24.57
CA TRP A 246 -20.39 -12.71 -25.77
C TRP A 246 -20.39 -13.65 -26.97
N VAL A 247 -20.66 -14.94 -26.77
CA VAL A 247 -20.66 -15.95 -27.82
C VAL A 247 -22.09 -16.39 -28.08
N ASP A 248 -22.60 -16.15 -29.30
CA ASP A 248 -23.91 -16.62 -29.73
C ASP A 248 -24.00 -18.15 -29.48
N PRO A 249 -25.02 -18.65 -28.75
CA PRO A 249 -25.20 -20.06 -28.48
C PRO A 249 -25.15 -20.94 -29.75
N LYS A 250 -25.57 -20.41 -30.90
CA LYS A 250 -25.49 -21.10 -32.19
C LYS A 250 -24.03 -21.29 -32.62
N VAL A 251 -23.17 -20.30 -32.43
CA VAL A 251 -21.74 -20.39 -32.78
C VAL A 251 -21.02 -21.44 -31.94
N LEU A 252 -21.35 -21.51 -30.64
CA LEU A 252 -20.79 -22.53 -29.75
C LEU A 252 -21.25 -23.95 -30.14
N VAL A 253 -22.53 -24.11 -30.48
CA VAL A 253 -23.09 -25.39 -30.94
C VAL A 253 -22.45 -25.83 -32.26
N TRP A 254 -22.29 -24.93 -33.23
CA TRP A 254 -21.62 -25.25 -34.50
C TRP A 254 -20.13 -25.56 -34.33
N PHE A 255 -19.43 -24.88 -33.42
CA PHE A 255 -18.04 -25.20 -33.09
C PHE A 255 -17.91 -26.61 -32.50
N LEU A 256 -18.77 -26.97 -31.55
CA LEU A 256 -18.78 -28.30 -30.93
C LEU A 256 -19.17 -29.41 -31.93
N LEU A 257 -20.14 -29.16 -32.82
CA LEU A 257 -20.49 -30.04 -33.93
C LEU A 257 -19.31 -30.20 -34.91
N GLY A 258 -18.56 -29.14 -35.19
CA GLY A 258 -17.36 -29.17 -36.02
C GLY A 258 -16.24 -30.03 -35.43
N VAL A 259 -16.00 -29.92 -34.12
CA VAL A 259 -15.02 -30.74 -33.39
C VAL A 259 -15.46 -32.22 -33.34
N LEU A 260 -16.76 -32.48 -33.11
CA LEU A 260 -17.30 -33.85 -33.10
C LEU A 260 -17.23 -34.52 -34.47
N THR A 261 -17.60 -33.81 -35.54
CA THR A 261 -17.57 -34.34 -36.91
C THR A 261 -16.13 -34.60 -37.39
N THR A 262 -15.17 -33.72 -37.07
CA THR A 262 -13.76 -33.96 -37.38
C THR A 262 -13.17 -35.12 -36.58
N SER A 263 -13.54 -35.27 -35.30
CA SER A 263 -13.06 -36.38 -34.47
C SER A 263 -13.69 -37.73 -34.85
N LEU A 264 -14.94 -37.74 -35.34
CA LEU A 264 -15.58 -38.92 -35.92
C LEU A 264 -14.96 -39.28 -37.28
N TRP A 265 -14.66 -38.29 -38.12
CA TRP A 265 -14.03 -38.50 -39.42
C TRP A 265 -12.59 -39.02 -39.32
N SER A 266 -11.82 -38.55 -38.33
CA SER A 266 -10.47 -39.05 -38.07
C SER A 266 -10.47 -40.50 -37.58
N ASN A 267 -11.49 -40.90 -36.81
CA ASN A 267 -11.64 -42.27 -36.32
C ASN A 267 -12.14 -43.23 -37.41
N LEU A 268 -12.92 -42.74 -38.38
CA LEU A 268 -13.47 -43.56 -39.47
C LEU A 268 -12.51 -43.77 -40.64
N THR A 269 -11.62 -42.82 -40.92
CA THR A 269 -10.71 -42.91 -42.08
C THR A 269 -9.34 -43.49 -41.76
N GLY A 270 -8.98 -43.67 -40.47
CA GLY A 270 -7.67 -44.19 -40.06
C GLY A 270 -6.48 -43.32 -40.47
N ILE A 271 -6.73 -42.13 -41.02
CA ILE A 271 -5.72 -41.17 -41.43
C ILE A 271 -5.29 -40.39 -40.19
N VAL A 272 -4.10 -40.71 -39.69
CA VAL A 272 -3.41 -39.89 -38.67
C VAL A 272 -3.07 -38.55 -39.31
N VAL A 273 -3.91 -37.54 -39.07
CA VAL A 273 -3.56 -36.15 -39.38
C VAL A 273 -2.34 -35.80 -38.51
N PRO A 274 -1.18 -35.46 -39.10
CA PRO A 274 -0.03 -35.04 -38.30
C PRO A 274 -0.45 -33.83 -37.48
N LYS A 275 -0.13 -33.83 -36.17
CA LYS A 275 -0.46 -32.73 -35.24
C LYS A 275 -0.04 -31.39 -35.86
N MET A 276 -0.97 -30.70 -36.52
CA MET A 276 -0.80 -29.29 -36.82
C MET A 276 -0.69 -28.60 -35.46
N LYS A 277 0.48 -28.01 -35.20
CA LYS A 277 0.62 -27.00 -34.16
C LYS A 277 -0.39 -25.90 -34.52
N ALA A 278 -1.54 -25.92 -33.87
CA ALA A 278 -2.45 -24.80 -33.92
C ALA A 278 -1.69 -23.59 -33.37
N CYS A 279 -1.30 -22.67 -34.25
CA CYS A 279 -1.03 -21.28 -33.89
C CYS A 279 -2.33 -20.70 -33.32
N THR A 280 -2.54 -20.95 -32.03
CA THR A 280 -3.48 -20.22 -31.21
C THR A 280 -2.83 -18.88 -30.88
N PRO A 281 -3.52 -17.74 -31.04
CA PRO A 281 -2.99 -16.46 -30.60
C PRO A 281 -2.80 -16.49 -29.08
N SER A 282 -1.55 -16.62 -28.65
CA SER A 282 -0.97 -16.03 -27.45
C SER A 282 -1.81 -16.01 -26.16
N LEU A 283 -2.28 -17.17 -25.68
CA LEU A 283 -2.74 -17.33 -24.28
C LEU A 283 -1.86 -18.28 -23.44
N VAL A 284 -0.74 -18.76 -24.00
CA VAL A 284 0.20 -19.71 -23.37
C VAL A 284 1.44 -19.02 -22.79
N PHE A 285 1.54 -17.69 -22.88
CA PHE A 285 2.64 -16.93 -22.28
C PHE A 285 2.65 -16.88 -20.73
N TYR A 286 1.73 -17.55 -20.05
CA TYR A 286 1.55 -17.42 -18.60
C TYR A 286 2.03 -18.60 -17.74
N LEU A 287 2.52 -19.71 -18.32
CA LEU A 287 2.90 -20.91 -17.54
C LEU A 287 4.18 -21.59 -18.02
N GLN A 288 5.22 -20.82 -18.36
CA GLN A 288 6.58 -21.35 -18.43
C GLN A 288 7.48 -20.54 -17.50
N GLY A 289 8.07 -21.24 -16.53
CA GLY A 289 8.99 -20.73 -15.52
C GLY A 289 10.30 -20.21 -16.11
N HIS A 290 10.22 -19.06 -16.78
CA HIS A 290 11.37 -18.19 -16.96
C HIS A 290 11.58 -17.45 -15.64
N THR A 291 12.85 -17.35 -15.24
CA THR A 291 13.38 -16.50 -14.17
C THR A 291 12.78 -15.10 -14.29
N THR A 292 11.64 -14.91 -13.64
CA THR A 292 10.94 -13.63 -13.60
C THR A 292 11.70 -12.80 -12.60
N THR A 293 12.50 -11.86 -13.09
CA THR A 293 12.95 -10.72 -12.31
C THR A 293 11.74 -10.22 -11.52
N MET A 294 11.84 -10.25 -10.19
CA MET A 294 10.75 -9.77 -9.35
C MET A 294 10.64 -8.27 -9.64
N GLY A 295 9.55 -7.86 -10.27
CA GLY A 295 9.30 -6.48 -10.67
C GLY A 295 9.70 -6.12 -12.11
N LYS A 296 8.91 -5.24 -12.72
CA LYS A 296 9.12 -4.75 -14.10
C LYS A 296 9.06 -3.23 -14.10
N THR A 297 9.80 -2.61 -15.01
CA THR A 297 9.73 -1.16 -15.22
C THR A 297 9.22 -0.83 -16.61
N PHE A 298 8.44 0.23 -16.72
CA PHE A 298 7.87 0.74 -17.96
C PHE A 298 8.12 2.24 -18.04
N ASN A 299 8.17 2.80 -19.26
CA ASN A 299 8.35 4.24 -19.48
C ASN A 299 7.03 5.02 -19.43
N GLU A 300 5.91 4.31 -19.46
CA GLU A 300 4.54 4.82 -19.48
C GLU A 300 3.64 3.86 -18.69
N ILE A 301 2.44 4.30 -18.32
CA ILE A 301 1.44 3.53 -17.58
C ILE A 301 0.80 2.51 -18.53
N PRO A 302 1.07 1.20 -18.37
CA PRO A 302 0.43 0.20 -19.22
C PRO A 302 -1.09 0.14 -18.95
N PRO A 303 -1.93 -0.17 -19.95
CA PRO A 303 -3.38 -0.22 -19.77
C PRO A 303 -3.85 -1.12 -18.62
N PHE A 304 -3.23 -2.29 -18.44
CA PHE A 304 -3.57 -3.20 -17.33
C PHE A 304 -3.23 -2.61 -15.95
N VAL A 305 -2.21 -1.76 -15.86
CA VAL A 305 -1.86 -1.04 -14.62
C VAL A 305 -2.85 0.09 -14.39
N ALA A 306 -3.23 0.84 -15.43
CA ALA A 306 -4.23 1.90 -15.33
C ALA A 306 -5.57 1.35 -14.80
N SER A 307 -6.09 0.27 -15.38
CA SER A 307 -7.31 -0.39 -14.91
C SER A 307 -7.19 -0.91 -13.48
N TRP A 308 -6.02 -1.42 -13.09
CA TRP A 308 -5.80 -1.90 -11.72
C TRP A 308 -5.74 -0.75 -10.70
N ILE A 309 -5.10 0.38 -11.04
CA ILE A 309 -5.03 1.58 -10.21
C ILE A 309 -6.41 2.15 -9.93
N GLN A 310 -7.30 2.17 -10.93
CA GLN A 310 -8.67 2.69 -10.78
C GLN A 310 -9.51 1.91 -9.76
N ASN A 311 -9.15 0.67 -9.45
CA ASN A 311 -9.82 -0.15 -8.44
C ASN A 311 -9.28 0.06 -7.01
N GLN A 312 -8.26 0.90 -6.82
CA GLN A 312 -7.68 1.15 -5.49
C GLN A 312 -8.42 2.27 -4.78
N HIS A 313 -8.72 2.09 -3.49
CA HIS A 313 -9.42 3.10 -2.67
C HIS A 313 -8.50 4.15 -2.04
N MET A 314 -7.19 3.91 -2.11
CA MET A 314 -6.18 4.81 -1.56
C MET A 314 -4.84 4.63 -2.25
N PHE A 315 -3.98 5.62 -2.08
CA PHE A 315 -2.60 5.63 -2.53
C PHE A 315 -1.71 6.37 -1.54
N TRP A 316 -0.41 6.32 -1.78
CA TRP A 316 0.58 7.02 -0.98
C TRP A 316 1.45 7.89 -1.86
N VAL A 317 1.86 9.02 -1.33
CA VAL A 317 2.72 9.98 -1.99
C VAL A 317 3.99 10.12 -1.17
N ALA A 318 5.15 10.07 -1.82
CA ALA A 318 6.42 10.45 -1.21
C ALA A 318 7.08 11.57 -2.01
N THR A 319 7.61 12.56 -1.28
CA THR A 319 8.39 13.68 -1.82
C THR A 319 9.55 13.95 -0.88
N ALA A 320 10.62 14.58 -1.36
CA ALA A 320 11.74 14.96 -0.51
C ALA A 320 12.26 16.35 -0.91
N PRO A 321 12.74 17.15 0.05
CA PRO A 321 13.41 18.39 -0.27
C PRO A 321 14.83 18.12 -0.78
N LEU A 322 15.42 19.12 -1.42
CA LEU A 322 16.82 19.11 -1.88
C LEU A 322 17.81 19.10 -0.71
N SER A 323 17.42 19.71 0.42
CA SER A 323 18.24 19.73 1.62
C SER A 323 18.62 18.32 2.07
N GLU A 324 19.93 18.10 2.31
CA GLU A 324 20.49 16.84 2.80
C GLU A 324 20.01 16.48 4.20
N THR A 325 19.51 17.45 4.97
CA THR A 325 18.96 17.26 6.31
C THR A 325 17.43 17.37 6.35
N GLY A 326 16.80 17.80 5.24
CA GLY A 326 15.35 17.91 5.15
C GLY A 326 14.69 16.54 5.10
N HIS A 327 13.52 16.42 5.71
CA HIS A 327 12.91 15.10 5.94
C HIS A 327 12.18 14.59 4.69
N VAL A 328 12.27 13.28 4.45
CA VAL A 328 11.51 12.65 3.37
C VAL A 328 10.04 12.58 3.79
N ASN A 329 9.17 13.24 3.05
CA ASN A 329 7.75 13.26 3.30
C ASN A 329 7.09 11.98 2.78
N LEU A 330 6.08 11.52 3.50
CA LEU A 330 5.26 10.37 3.16
C LEU A 330 3.82 10.63 3.59
N SER A 331 2.88 10.69 2.64
CA SER A 331 1.46 10.95 2.92
C SER A 331 0.57 9.91 2.28
N PRO A 332 -0.33 9.27 3.04
CA PRO A 332 -1.43 8.50 2.48
C PRO A 332 -2.53 9.46 1.99
N LYS A 333 -3.20 9.07 0.91
CA LYS A 333 -4.33 9.77 0.29
C LYS A 333 -5.43 8.73 0.11
N GLY A 334 -6.53 8.90 0.83
CA GLY A 334 -7.69 8.02 0.72
C GLY A 334 -8.85 8.73 0.05
N PHE A 335 -9.91 7.96 -0.23
CA PHE A 335 -11.16 8.30 -0.92
C PHE A 335 -11.15 8.06 -2.42
N ALA A 336 -12.21 7.40 -2.88
CA ALA A 336 -12.49 7.21 -4.30
C ALA A 336 -12.70 8.55 -5.02
N GLY A 337 -12.34 8.58 -6.31
CA GLY A 337 -12.57 9.73 -7.19
C GLY A 337 -11.60 10.90 -7.00
N THR A 338 -10.51 10.73 -6.25
CA THR A 338 -9.48 11.76 -6.05
C THR A 338 -8.28 11.60 -6.98
N PHE A 339 -8.04 10.43 -7.56
CA PHE A 339 -6.91 10.14 -8.45
C PHE A 339 -7.38 9.91 -9.87
N HIS A 340 -6.71 10.56 -10.83
CA HIS A 340 -7.11 10.59 -12.23
C HIS A 340 -5.91 10.32 -13.14
N ILE A 341 -6.13 9.49 -14.15
CA ILE A 341 -5.17 9.24 -15.24
C ILE A 341 -5.68 10.02 -16.45
N VAL A 342 -4.87 10.94 -16.96
CA VAL A 342 -5.19 11.75 -18.15
C VAL A 342 -4.81 10.97 -19.40
N ASP A 343 -3.59 10.46 -19.44
CA ASP A 343 -3.01 9.64 -20.50
C ASP A 343 -1.95 8.68 -19.94
N GLU A 344 -1.22 7.95 -20.79
CA GLU A 344 -0.20 7.00 -20.35
C GLU A 344 0.99 7.62 -19.61
N LYS A 345 1.16 8.94 -19.62
CA LYS A 345 2.25 9.66 -18.93
C LYS A 345 1.79 10.78 -18.02
N THR A 346 0.50 11.09 -17.95
CA THR A 346 0.00 12.22 -17.19
C THR A 346 -1.06 11.76 -16.21
N VAL A 347 -0.86 12.10 -14.94
CA VAL A 347 -1.83 11.85 -13.87
C VAL A 347 -2.03 13.09 -13.04
N TRP A 348 -3.18 13.21 -12.39
CA TRP A 348 -3.36 14.20 -11.34
C TRP A 348 -4.16 13.64 -10.18
N TYR A 349 -4.06 14.28 -9.02
CA TYR A 349 -4.98 14.02 -7.93
C TYR A 349 -5.44 15.30 -7.22
N GLU A 350 -6.66 15.25 -6.70
CA GLU A 350 -7.24 16.28 -5.85
C GLU A 350 -6.57 16.24 -4.47
N ASP A 351 -5.72 17.24 -4.18
CA ASP A 351 -5.08 17.35 -2.87
C ASP A 351 -6.02 18.03 -1.89
N MET A 352 -6.50 17.22 -0.97
CA MET A 352 -7.32 17.67 0.14
C MET A 352 -6.48 18.33 1.23
N THR A 353 -7.08 19.33 1.89
CA THR A 353 -6.46 20.04 3.00
C THR A 353 -6.10 19.09 4.13
N GLY A 354 -4.91 19.26 4.67
CA GLY A 354 -4.42 18.48 5.81
C GLY A 354 -3.62 19.36 6.77
N SER A 355 -3.07 18.73 7.80
CA SER A 355 -2.14 19.42 8.71
C SER A 355 -0.76 19.65 8.10
N GLY A 356 -0.41 18.93 7.03
CA GLY A 356 0.86 19.05 6.31
C GLY A 356 0.72 19.72 4.95
N ILE A 357 1.82 20.25 4.43
CA ILE A 357 1.95 20.89 3.11
C ILE A 357 3.24 20.48 2.37
N GLU A 358 3.97 19.51 2.91
CA GLU A 358 5.29 19.07 2.46
C GLU A 358 5.29 18.62 0.99
N THR A 359 4.23 17.95 0.53
CA THR A 359 4.11 17.54 -0.88
C THR A 359 4.18 18.74 -1.81
N ILE A 360 3.38 19.78 -1.57
CA ILE A 360 3.35 21.00 -2.40
C ILE A 360 4.69 21.73 -2.30
N ALA A 361 5.25 21.85 -1.10
CA ALA A 361 6.49 22.55 -0.87
C ALA A 361 7.69 21.90 -1.60
N HIS A 362 7.82 20.57 -1.51
CA HIS A 362 8.86 19.82 -2.22
C HIS A 362 8.67 19.86 -3.75
N LEU A 363 7.42 19.77 -4.22
CA LEU A 363 7.11 19.89 -5.64
C LEU A 363 7.50 21.27 -6.19
N ARG A 364 7.30 22.33 -5.40
CA ARG A 364 7.71 23.70 -5.78
C ARG A 364 9.22 23.87 -5.84
N GLU A 365 9.92 23.24 -4.92
CA GLU A 365 11.37 23.28 -4.85
C GLU A 365 12.02 22.51 -6.02
N ASN A 366 11.67 21.23 -6.18
CA ASN A 366 12.36 20.34 -7.13
C ASN A 366 11.44 19.48 -7.99
N GLY A 367 10.15 19.40 -7.66
CA GLY A 367 9.16 18.72 -8.50
C GLY A 367 9.16 17.19 -8.39
N ARG A 368 10.07 16.54 -7.67
CA ARG A 368 10.11 15.08 -7.63
C ARG A 368 9.06 14.47 -6.73
N MET A 369 8.36 13.45 -7.24
CA MET A 369 7.37 12.74 -6.47
C MET A 369 7.25 11.28 -6.90
N THR A 370 6.86 10.43 -5.95
CA THR A 370 6.42 9.07 -6.23
C THR A 370 5.03 8.84 -5.67
N ILE A 371 4.16 8.28 -6.51
CA ILE A 371 2.84 7.80 -6.13
C ILE A 371 2.90 6.28 -6.06
N MET A 372 2.49 5.68 -4.95
CA MET A 372 2.47 4.23 -4.76
C MET A 372 1.07 3.72 -4.49
N PHE A 373 0.76 2.57 -5.09
CA PHE A 373 -0.42 1.76 -4.82
C PHE A 373 0.01 0.36 -4.38
N CYS A 374 -0.74 -0.29 -3.50
CA CYS A 374 -0.50 -1.69 -3.13
C CYS A 374 -1.81 -2.46 -2.92
N ALA A 375 -1.82 -3.73 -3.35
CA ALA A 375 -2.96 -4.61 -3.26
C ALA A 375 -3.21 -5.09 -1.82
N PHE A 376 -4.29 -4.62 -1.23
CA PHE A 376 -4.84 -5.17 0.02
C PHE A 376 -5.75 -6.37 -0.20
N GLU A 377 -6.45 -6.39 -1.34
CA GLU A 377 -7.30 -7.49 -1.77
C GLU A 377 -6.75 -8.16 -3.03
N GLY A 378 -7.17 -9.40 -3.29
CA GLY A 378 -6.81 -10.10 -4.52
C GLY A 378 -5.30 -10.40 -4.69
N PRO A 379 -4.84 -10.60 -5.95
CA PRO A 379 -3.44 -10.92 -6.24
C PRO A 379 -2.49 -9.83 -5.72
N PRO A 380 -1.32 -10.21 -5.18
CA PRO A 380 -0.40 -9.26 -4.60
C PRO A 380 0.27 -8.43 -5.71
N GLN A 381 0.26 -7.11 -5.54
CA GLN A 381 0.84 -6.17 -6.49
C GLN A 381 1.17 -4.86 -5.80
N ILE A 382 2.30 -4.25 -6.16
CA ILE A 382 2.68 -2.88 -5.81
C ILE A 382 3.02 -2.15 -7.11
N VAL A 383 2.50 -0.95 -7.27
CA VAL A 383 2.81 -0.05 -8.39
C VAL A 383 3.38 1.25 -7.85
N ARG A 384 4.45 1.74 -8.46
CA ARG A 384 5.04 3.06 -8.22
C ARG A 384 5.02 3.84 -9.52
N LEU A 385 4.43 5.03 -9.49
CA LEU A 385 4.50 6.03 -10.54
C LEU A 385 5.56 7.04 -10.13
N PHE A 386 6.67 7.06 -10.86
CA PHE A 386 7.74 8.01 -10.67
C PHE A 386 7.53 9.17 -11.63
N GLY A 387 7.45 10.37 -11.08
CA GLY A 387 7.07 11.54 -11.85
C GLY A 387 7.65 12.83 -11.34
N TYR A 388 7.48 13.85 -12.17
CA TYR A 388 7.80 15.23 -11.82
C TYR A 388 6.54 16.09 -11.91
N GLY A 389 6.32 16.91 -10.88
CA GLY A 389 5.49 18.09 -10.99
C GLY A 389 6.22 19.07 -11.89
N LYS A 390 7.46 19.42 -11.49
CA LYS A 390 8.60 20.10 -12.20
C LYS A 390 8.80 19.82 -13.69
N THR A 391 8.92 20.81 -14.60
CA THR A 391 9.97 20.66 -15.63
C THR A 391 11.30 20.66 -14.90
N CYS A 392 11.83 19.47 -14.59
CA CYS A 392 13.18 19.32 -14.07
C CYS A 392 14.14 19.87 -15.13
N LYS A 393 14.93 20.90 -14.80
CA LYS A 393 15.87 21.57 -15.74
C LYS A 393 16.88 20.59 -16.38
N ILE A 394 17.04 19.39 -15.81
CA ILE A 394 18.06 18.42 -16.16
C ILE A 394 17.51 17.29 -17.06
N TYR A 395 16.18 17.12 -17.15
CA TYR A 395 15.55 15.95 -17.81
C TYR A 395 14.45 16.27 -18.85
N PRO A 396 14.60 17.23 -19.80
CA PRO A 396 13.82 17.13 -21.02
C PRO A 396 14.48 16.08 -21.94
N PRO A 397 13.77 15.04 -22.42
CA PRO A 397 14.20 14.40 -23.65
C PRO A 397 14.23 15.46 -24.78
N PRO A 398 15.10 15.32 -25.80
CA PRO A 398 15.41 16.38 -26.77
C PRO A 398 14.21 16.91 -27.58
N ASP A 399 13.08 16.21 -27.54
CA ASP A 399 11.82 16.47 -28.24
C ASP A 399 10.74 17.13 -27.35
N MET A 400 11.01 17.33 -26.05
CA MET A 400 10.00 17.88 -25.14
C MET A 400 9.96 19.41 -25.19
N ILE A 401 8.97 19.94 -25.91
CA ILE A 401 8.66 21.37 -25.94
C ILE A 401 8.34 21.85 -24.52
N LEU A 402 9.15 22.79 -24.02
CA LEU A 402 9.12 23.41 -22.68
C LEU A 402 7.78 24.05 -22.25
N ASN A 403 6.76 24.12 -23.12
CA ASN A 403 5.52 24.84 -22.89
C ASN A 403 4.35 23.96 -22.39
N VAL A 404 4.53 22.65 -22.22
CA VAL A 404 3.41 21.72 -21.93
C VAL A 404 3.25 21.37 -20.43
N ILE A 405 4.23 21.68 -19.57
CA ILE A 405 4.12 21.45 -18.11
C ILE A 405 4.18 22.78 -17.36
N THR A 406 3.23 23.66 -17.64
CA THR A 406 3.13 24.98 -17.00
C THR A 406 2.09 24.97 -15.89
N GLY A 407 2.30 24.11 -14.89
CA GLY A 407 1.66 24.20 -13.57
C GLY A 407 1.46 22.84 -12.91
N GLN A 408 1.88 22.74 -11.66
CA GLN A 408 2.26 21.46 -11.01
C GLN A 408 1.55 21.28 -9.68
N VAL A 409 1.15 22.42 -9.15
CA VAL A 409 0.21 22.59 -8.07
C VAL A 409 -0.71 23.70 -8.56
N TYR A 410 -1.87 23.32 -9.08
CA TYR A 410 -2.92 24.28 -9.42
C TYR A 410 -3.71 24.51 -8.15
N GLU A 411 -3.50 25.65 -7.51
CA GLU A 411 -4.19 25.98 -6.26
C GLU A 411 -5.66 26.28 -6.52
N PHE A 412 -6.48 26.14 -5.47
CA PHE A 412 -7.89 26.55 -5.51
C PHE A 412 -8.03 27.94 -6.13
N ASP A 413 -9.01 28.07 -7.03
CA ASP A 413 -9.37 29.29 -7.76
C ASP A 413 -8.41 29.74 -8.88
N THR A 414 -7.38 28.95 -9.23
CA THR A 414 -6.68 29.18 -10.50
C THR A 414 -7.51 28.65 -11.69
N PRO A 415 -7.34 29.20 -12.90
CA PRO A 415 -8.07 28.75 -14.09
C PRO A 415 -7.94 27.23 -14.32
N GLU A 416 -6.74 26.68 -14.15
CA GLU A 416 -6.45 25.27 -14.38
C GLU A 416 -7.07 24.37 -13.31
N TYR A 417 -7.11 24.83 -12.05
CA TYR A 417 -7.84 24.13 -10.99
C TYR A 417 -9.33 24.09 -11.33
N ASN A 418 -9.93 25.21 -11.72
CA ASN A 418 -11.36 25.32 -11.99
C ASN A 418 -11.78 24.54 -13.26
N GLU A 419 -10.88 24.36 -14.23
CA GLU A 419 -11.10 23.52 -15.41
C GLU A 419 -11.20 22.04 -15.04
N LEU A 420 -10.30 21.56 -14.18
CA LEU A 420 -10.26 20.15 -13.76
C LEU A 420 -11.29 19.83 -12.67
N ILE A 421 -11.50 20.76 -11.74
CA ILE A 421 -12.40 20.62 -10.60
C ILE A 421 -13.29 21.87 -10.51
N PRO A 422 -14.41 21.88 -11.25
CA PRO A 422 -15.43 22.91 -11.10
C PRO A 422 -15.92 23.05 -9.66
N LEU A 423 -16.30 24.27 -9.26
CA LEU A 423 -16.68 24.59 -7.87
C LEU A 423 -17.83 23.74 -7.31
N ASP A 424 -18.75 23.30 -8.16
CA ASP A 424 -19.91 22.46 -7.85
C ASP A 424 -19.58 20.96 -7.77
N LYS A 425 -18.36 20.56 -8.16
CA LYS A 425 -17.90 19.16 -8.19
C LYS A 425 -16.75 18.85 -7.24
N ARG A 426 -16.15 19.87 -6.62
CA ARG A 426 -15.03 19.71 -5.69
C ARG A 426 -15.43 18.97 -4.41
N GLN A 427 -14.45 18.40 -3.73
CA GLN A 427 -14.64 17.93 -2.36
C GLN A 427 -14.42 19.08 -1.35
N PRO A 428 -15.13 19.11 -0.20
CA PRO A 428 -14.86 20.05 0.87
C PRO A 428 -13.43 19.93 1.39
N GLY A 429 -12.71 21.05 1.45
CA GLY A 429 -11.30 21.11 1.81
C GLY A 429 -10.37 20.87 0.63
N SER A 430 -10.84 20.72 -0.60
CA SER A 430 -9.97 20.67 -1.77
C SER A 430 -9.18 21.98 -1.91
N ARG A 431 -7.85 21.88 -1.93
CA ARG A 431 -6.97 23.06 -1.91
C ARG A 431 -6.12 23.20 -3.16
N SER A 432 -5.91 22.12 -3.90
CA SER A 432 -5.15 22.14 -5.14
C SER A 432 -5.31 20.86 -5.95
N VAL A 433 -5.05 20.94 -7.25
CA VAL A 433 -4.73 19.79 -8.10
C VAL A 433 -3.22 19.60 -8.15
N ILE A 434 -2.77 18.38 -7.93
CA ILE A 434 -1.36 17.99 -8.11
C ILE A 434 -1.24 17.22 -9.41
N MET A 435 -0.64 17.85 -10.41
CA MET A 435 -0.40 17.28 -11.74
C MET A 435 1.00 16.69 -11.80
N LEU A 436 1.14 15.48 -12.36
CA LEU A 436 2.40 14.77 -12.43
C LEU A 436 2.62 14.16 -13.82
N HIS A 437 3.77 14.45 -14.42
CA HIS A 437 4.26 13.74 -15.60
C HIS A 437 5.07 12.51 -15.15
N ILE A 438 4.61 11.33 -15.53
CA ILE A 438 5.21 10.03 -15.27
C ILE A 438 6.30 9.77 -16.30
N HIS A 439 7.52 9.58 -15.81
CA HIS A 439 8.64 9.18 -16.65
C HIS A 439 9.02 7.71 -16.45
N ARG A 440 8.53 7.08 -15.38
CA ARG A 440 8.76 5.66 -15.11
C ARG A 440 7.65 5.06 -14.25
N VAL A 441 7.30 3.83 -14.55
CA VAL A 441 6.39 2.99 -13.74
C VAL A 441 7.16 1.78 -13.27
N GLY A 442 7.14 1.50 -11.96
CA GLY A 442 7.71 0.31 -11.36
C GLY A 442 6.63 -0.60 -10.79
N THR A 443 6.60 -1.86 -11.19
CA THR A 443 5.76 -2.89 -10.58
C THR A 443 6.59 -3.84 -9.74
N SER A 444 6.02 -4.33 -8.64
CA SER A 444 6.65 -5.37 -7.80
C SER A 444 5.61 -6.29 -7.17
N CYS A 445 6.06 -7.46 -6.70
CA CYS A 445 5.18 -8.60 -6.42
C CYS A 445 4.28 -8.44 -5.21
N GLY A 446 4.60 -7.56 -4.24
CA GLY A 446 3.76 -7.34 -3.04
C GLY A 446 3.54 -8.55 -2.12
N TYR A 447 4.39 -9.58 -2.19
CA TYR A 447 4.19 -10.85 -1.46
C TYR A 447 4.24 -10.74 0.08
N SER A 448 4.67 -9.61 0.61
CA SER A 448 4.73 -9.30 2.04
C SER A 448 3.62 -8.38 2.52
N ILE A 449 2.66 -8.01 1.67
CA ILE A 449 1.61 -7.05 2.02
C ILE A 449 0.40 -7.82 2.54
N PRO A 450 -0.05 -7.64 3.79
CA PRO A 450 -1.10 -8.47 4.35
C PRO A 450 -2.44 -8.24 3.64
N PHE A 451 -3.33 -9.21 3.78
CA PHE A 451 -4.69 -9.10 3.28
C PHE A 451 -5.52 -8.23 4.21
N TYR A 452 -6.16 -7.22 3.61
CA TYR A 452 -7.20 -6.44 4.25
C TYR A 452 -8.45 -6.47 3.38
N THR A 453 -9.62 -6.30 4.00
CA THR A 453 -10.87 -6.07 3.29
C THR A 453 -11.30 -4.62 3.43
N PHE A 454 -11.64 -3.95 2.32
CA PHE A 454 -12.20 -2.60 2.36
C PHE A 454 -13.57 -2.62 3.02
N ASN A 455 -13.78 -1.73 4.00
CA ASN A 455 -15.08 -1.59 4.65
C ASN A 455 -15.83 -0.38 4.09
N THR A 456 -15.29 0.82 4.30
CA THR A 456 -15.91 2.08 3.88
C THR A 456 -14.95 3.25 3.98
N ASP A 457 -15.24 4.32 3.23
CA ASP A 457 -14.54 5.58 3.31
C ASP A 457 -14.78 6.33 4.64
N ARG A 458 -13.75 7.05 5.10
CA ARG A 458 -13.81 7.80 6.36
C ARG A 458 -14.21 9.26 6.14
N MET A 459 -15.49 9.63 6.25
CA MET A 459 -15.94 10.98 5.84
C MET A 459 -15.61 12.15 6.80
N ARG A 460 -14.82 11.92 7.86
CA ARG A 460 -14.50 12.95 8.86
C ARG A 460 -13.69 14.12 8.32
N LEU A 461 -12.87 13.92 7.28
CA LEU A 461 -12.16 15.02 6.63
C LEU A 461 -13.14 15.98 5.94
N HIS A 462 -14.11 15.41 5.19
CA HIS A 462 -15.13 16.16 4.48
C HIS A 462 -16.00 16.95 5.45
N GLN A 463 -16.45 16.32 6.54
CA GLN A 463 -17.21 17.00 7.61
C GLN A 463 -16.43 18.17 8.20
N PHE A 464 -15.15 17.97 8.51
CA PHE A 464 -14.33 19.00 9.14
C PHE A 464 -14.17 20.22 8.25
N PHE A 465 -13.90 20.03 6.96
CA PHE A 465 -13.70 21.16 6.04
C PHE A 465 -15.00 21.73 5.47
N ALA A 466 -16.07 20.95 5.34
CA ALA A 466 -17.40 21.48 5.04
C ALA A 466 -17.83 22.51 6.11
N GLY A 467 -17.59 22.23 7.39
CA GLY A 467 -17.84 23.19 8.47
C GLY A 467 -16.97 24.44 8.40
N LYS A 468 -15.73 24.34 7.89
CA LYS A 468 -14.85 25.51 7.68
C LYS A 468 -15.31 26.37 6.50
N GLU A 469 -15.77 25.73 5.43
CA GLU A 469 -16.31 26.42 4.26
C GLU A 469 -17.63 27.11 4.58
N LEU A 470 -18.52 26.48 5.37
CA LEU A 470 -19.73 27.14 5.88
C LEU A 470 -19.38 28.41 6.66
N ALA A 471 -18.33 28.38 7.49
CA ALA A 471 -17.90 29.56 8.23
C ALA A 471 -17.38 30.70 7.33
N ASP A 472 -16.74 30.38 6.20
CA ASP A 472 -16.37 31.39 5.18
C ASP A 472 -17.62 31.93 4.46
N ILE A 473 -18.55 31.05 4.05
CA ILE A 473 -19.80 31.43 3.39
C ILE A 473 -20.65 32.36 4.28
N GLU A 474 -20.74 32.06 5.59
CA GLU A 474 -21.49 32.87 6.55
C GLU A 474 -20.84 34.24 6.80
N ALA A 475 -19.51 34.30 6.84
CA ALA A 475 -18.78 35.57 6.95
C ALA A 475 -18.98 36.44 5.70
N GLU A 476 -18.94 35.82 4.52
CA GLU A 476 -19.20 36.46 3.23
C GLU A 476 -20.63 37.03 3.15
N ALA A 477 -21.64 36.27 3.59
CA ALA A 477 -23.02 36.75 3.68
C ALA A 477 -23.21 37.87 4.73
N SER A 478 -22.48 37.83 5.84
CA SER A 478 -22.63 38.82 6.92
C SER A 478 -22.01 40.19 6.59
N ALA A 479 -20.98 40.24 5.74
CA ALA A 479 -20.36 41.51 5.35
C ALA A 479 -21.06 42.18 4.17
N THR A 480 -21.90 41.45 3.42
CA THR A 480 -22.86 42.07 2.50
C THR A 480 -23.96 42.82 3.26
N ASP A 481 -24.24 42.44 4.51
CA ASP A 481 -25.28 43.06 5.36
C ASP A 481 -24.74 44.20 6.26
N ASN A 482 -23.48 44.13 6.68
CA ASN A 482 -22.84 45.16 7.50
C ASN A 482 -21.54 45.62 6.82
N GLY A 483 -21.48 46.87 6.33
CA GLY A 483 -20.37 47.45 5.56
C GLY A 483 -18.98 47.56 6.26
N ALA A 484 -18.65 46.68 7.20
CA ALA A 484 -17.36 46.58 7.88
C ALA A 484 -16.39 45.71 7.09
N LYS A 485 -15.20 46.26 6.79
CA LYS A 485 -14.24 45.68 5.84
C LYS A 485 -12.82 45.71 6.42
N GLN A 486 -12.18 44.55 6.54
CA GLN A 486 -10.73 44.42 6.71
C GLN A 486 -10.05 44.37 5.33
N LYS A 487 -8.88 44.99 5.18
CA LYS A 487 -8.11 45.04 3.92
C LYS A 487 -7.00 43.97 3.95
N ASP A 488 -6.84 43.24 2.86
CA ASP A 488 -5.67 42.39 2.64
C ASP A 488 -4.44 43.21 2.19
N ASP A 489 -3.29 42.55 2.06
CA ASP A 489 -2.02 43.14 1.60
C ASP A 489 -2.08 43.72 0.17
N THR A 490 -3.16 43.47 -0.57
CA THR A 490 -3.41 44.00 -1.93
C THR A 490 -4.48 45.10 -1.96
N GLY A 491 -5.01 45.48 -0.80
CA GLY A 491 -6.05 46.50 -0.66
C GLY A 491 -7.46 46.05 -1.04
N LYS A 492 -7.68 44.75 -1.31
CA LYS A 492 -9.02 44.19 -1.57
C LYS A 492 -9.70 43.81 -0.25
N GLN A 493 -11.02 44.03 -0.19
CA GLN A 493 -11.84 43.86 1.00
C GLN A 493 -12.76 42.66 0.85
N HIS A 494 -12.48 41.59 1.60
CA HIS A 494 -13.39 40.45 1.73
C HIS A 494 -13.45 40.01 3.19
N PRO A 495 -14.64 39.63 3.71
CA PRO A 495 -14.76 39.09 5.05
C PRO A 495 -14.19 37.68 5.11
N VAL A 496 -12.95 37.57 5.56
CA VAL A 496 -12.35 36.26 5.83
C VAL A 496 -12.79 35.80 7.22
N SER A 497 -13.31 34.57 7.33
CA SER A 497 -13.67 34.01 8.64
C SER A 497 -12.42 33.52 9.37
N ASP A 498 -12.21 33.93 10.62
CA ASP A 498 -11.12 33.39 11.47
C ASP A 498 -11.23 31.87 11.65
N LYS A 499 -12.44 31.33 11.52
CA LYS A 499 -12.74 29.89 11.60
C LYS A 499 -12.81 29.22 10.23
N GLY A 500 -12.65 29.99 9.16
CA GLY A 500 -12.76 29.60 7.77
C GLY A 500 -11.64 28.70 7.25
N LEU A 501 -11.86 28.15 6.07
CA LEU A 501 -10.89 27.33 5.34
C LEU A 501 -9.76 28.21 4.77
N LYS A 502 -10.07 29.40 4.25
CA LYS A 502 -9.06 30.33 3.71
C LYS A 502 -8.05 30.75 4.79
N THR A 503 -8.52 31.10 5.99
CA THR A 503 -7.68 31.37 7.17
C THR A 503 -6.88 30.14 7.59
N TYR A 504 -7.49 28.96 7.56
CA TYR A 504 -6.79 27.71 7.87
C TYR A 504 -5.60 27.50 6.93
N TRP A 505 -5.76 27.72 5.62
CA TRP A 505 -4.65 27.63 4.67
C TRP A 505 -3.55 28.64 4.95
N LEU A 506 -3.91 29.91 5.20
CA LEU A 506 -2.94 30.97 5.53
C LEU A 506 -2.10 30.62 6.77
N VAL A 507 -2.74 30.10 7.82
CA VAL A 507 -2.08 29.85 9.11
C VAL A 507 -1.35 28.51 9.16
N ARG A 508 -1.88 27.47 8.48
CA ARG A 508 -1.42 26.08 8.64
C ARG A 508 -0.75 25.51 7.40
N ASN A 509 -0.93 26.10 6.23
CA ASN A 509 -0.44 25.54 4.97
C ASN A 509 0.38 26.55 4.15
N LYS A 510 0.74 27.71 4.69
CA LYS A 510 1.62 28.67 4.00
C LYS A 510 3.08 28.19 3.94
N GLU A 511 3.52 27.38 4.90
CA GLU A 511 4.91 26.93 5.01
C GLU A 511 4.96 25.48 5.48
N SER A 512 5.93 24.72 4.95
CA SER A 512 6.19 23.36 5.38
C SER A 512 6.85 23.33 6.75
N THR A 513 6.90 22.14 7.33
CA THR A 513 7.60 21.89 8.58
C THR A 513 9.12 22.09 8.52
N ASP A 514 9.70 22.16 7.32
CA ASP A 514 11.12 22.44 7.04
C ASP A 514 11.34 23.89 6.55
N GLY A 515 10.32 24.75 6.61
CA GLY A 515 10.43 26.16 6.21
C GLY A 515 10.26 26.44 4.71
N LEU A 516 9.83 25.45 3.92
CA LEU A 516 9.65 25.62 2.48
C LEU A 516 8.27 26.21 2.15
N PRO A 517 8.14 27.05 1.10
CA PRO A 517 6.87 27.66 0.74
C PRO A 517 5.79 26.63 0.38
N GLY A 518 4.67 26.68 1.11
CA GLY A 518 3.46 25.90 0.88
C GLY A 518 2.50 26.61 -0.09
N ILE A 519 1.22 26.69 0.26
CA ILE A 519 0.16 27.42 -0.48
C ILE A 519 0.51 28.91 -0.63
N GLN A 520 0.26 29.50 -1.80
CA GLN A 520 0.61 30.88 -2.16
C GLN A 520 -0.59 31.77 -2.50
N THR A 521 -1.63 31.22 -3.13
CA THR A 521 -2.75 31.98 -3.72
C THR A 521 -4.13 31.53 -3.23
N ALA A 522 -4.34 30.25 -2.88
CA ALA A 522 -5.65 29.71 -2.51
C ALA A 522 -6.33 30.49 -1.37
N TYR A 523 -5.56 30.87 -0.33
CA TYR A 523 -6.08 31.64 0.80
C TYR A 523 -6.45 33.10 0.46
N LYS A 524 -6.02 33.60 -0.71
CA LYS A 524 -6.34 34.94 -1.23
C LYS A 524 -7.53 34.92 -2.21
N SER A 525 -8.11 33.75 -2.46
CA SER A 525 -9.23 33.60 -3.38
C SER A 525 -10.46 34.37 -2.89
N ASN A 526 -11.10 35.07 -3.83
CA ASN A 526 -12.36 35.77 -3.60
C ASN A 526 -13.58 34.90 -3.94
N THR A 527 -13.34 33.67 -4.39
CA THR A 527 -14.40 32.74 -4.76
C THR A 527 -15.12 32.24 -3.52
N VAL A 528 -16.44 32.36 -3.55
CA VAL A 528 -17.36 31.87 -2.53
C VAL A 528 -17.46 30.35 -2.66
N PHE A 529 -17.36 29.62 -1.55
CA PHE A 529 -17.54 28.17 -1.58
C PHE A 529 -18.99 27.79 -1.90
N ASP A 530 -19.17 26.70 -2.65
CA ASP A 530 -20.51 26.17 -2.94
C ASP A 530 -21.23 25.72 -1.65
N ARG A 531 -22.33 26.41 -1.32
CA ARG A 531 -23.13 26.13 -0.13
C ARG A 531 -23.73 24.74 -0.15
N SER A 532 -24.16 24.22 -1.31
CA SER A 532 -24.79 22.90 -1.41
C SER A 532 -23.83 21.76 -1.05
N ILE A 533 -22.54 21.92 -1.36
CA ILE A 533 -21.47 20.99 -0.98
C ILE A 533 -21.17 21.11 0.52
N ALA A 534 -21.04 22.34 1.01
CA ALA A 534 -20.69 22.62 2.40
C ALA A 534 -21.81 22.23 3.37
N SER A 535 -23.08 22.32 2.96
CA SER A 535 -24.26 21.93 3.75
C SER A 535 -24.68 20.47 3.57
N LYS A 536 -24.00 19.69 2.71
CA LYS A 536 -24.32 18.29 2.47
C LYS A 536 -24.18 17.47 3.77
N GLU A 537 -25.12 16.55 4.00
CA GLU A 537 -24.99 15.58 5.09
C GLU A 537 -23.92 14.52 4.75
N TRP A 538 -22.71 14.76 5.23
CA TRP A 538 -21.61 13.81 5.13
C TRP A 538 -21.80 12.70 6.17
N LYS A 539 -21.83 11.43 5.74
CA LYS A 539 -22.07 10.26 6.59
C LYS A 539 -21.25 10.31 7.89
N GLN A 540 -21.93 10.32 9.04
CA GLN A 540 -21.26 10.25 10.34
C GLN A 540 -20.59 8.89 10.54
N GLU A 541 -19.35 8.90 11.05
CA GLU A 541 -18.71 7.69 11.54
C GLU A 541 -19.56 7.14 12.69
N LYS A 542 -20.24 6.02 12.48
CA LYS A 542 -20.68 5.21 13.61
C LYS A 542 -19.41 4.54 14.15
N PRO A 543 -18.98 4.79 15.40
CA PRO A 543 -17.93 3.98 15.98
C PRO A 543 -18.36 2.52 15.86
N PRO A 544 -17.47 1.59 15.52
CA PRO A 544 -17.82 0.18 15.54
C PRO A 544 -18.41 -0.13 16.90
N THR A 545 -19.66 -0.56 16.93
CA THR A 545 -20.40 -0.91 18.15
C THR A 545 -19.67 -1.99 18.96
N ASP A 546 -18.68 -2.65 18.35
CA ASP A 546 -17.98 -3.81 18.88
C ASP A 546 -16.73 -3.48 19.72
N VAL A 547 -16.29 -2.21 19.82
CA VAL A 547 -15.05 -1.88 20.56
C VAL A 547 -15.31 -1.30 21.97
N LEU A 548 -16.55 -0.90 22.29
CA LEU A 548 -16.89 -0.34 23.60
C LEU A 548 -17.74 -1.24 24.51
N GLN A 549 -17.85 -2.54 24.22
CA GLN A 549 -18.57 -3.50 25.09
C GLN A 549 -17.77 -4.75 25.50
N ALA A 550 -16.44 -4.68 25.53
CA ALA A 550 -15.63 -5.69 26.23
C ALA A 550 -15.66 -5.48 27.77
N LYS A 551 -16.87 -5.39 28.33
CA LYS A 551 -17.21 -5.57 29.75
C LYS A 551 -18.75 -5.63 29.88
N ALA A 552 -19.37 -6.57 29.19
CA ALA A 552 -20.69 -7.04 29.51
C ALA A 552 -20.64 -8.57 29.54
N THR A 553 -21.06 -9.14 30.65
CA THR A 553 -21.31 -10.59 30.85
C THR A 553 -22.10 -11.15 29.67
N PRO A 554 -21.76 -12.35 29.15
CA PRO A 554 -22.42 -12.89 27.97
C PRO A 554 -23.89 -13.16 28.28
N ASP A 555 -24.75 -12.49 27.51
CA ASP A 555 -26.20 -12.69 27.54
C ASP A 555 -26.50 -13.98 26.76
N ILE A 556 -26.49 -15.10 27.47
CA ILE A 556 -26.62 -16.48 26.94
C ILE A 556 -27.98 -16.72 26.25
N ALA A 557 -28.94 -15.80 26.38
CA ALA A 557 -30.32 -16.00 25.96
C ALA A 557 -30.62 -15.81 24.45
N LYS A 558 -29.66 -15.36 23.62
CA LYS A 558 -29.92 -15.04 22.20
C LYS A 558 -29.41 -16.05 21.17
N TRP A 559 -28.84 -17.17 21.60
CA TRP A 559 -28.22 -18.17 20.70
C TRP A 559 -28.91 -19.52 20.62
N VAL A 560 -30.19 -19.59 21.01
CA VAL A 560 -30.98 -20.81 20.86
C VAL A 560 -32.11 -20.55 19.88
N ASP A 561 -31.88 -20.91 18.61
CA ASP A 561 -32.94 -21.05 17.62
C ASP A 561 -33.92 -22.11 18.16
N SER A 562 -35.20 -21.75 18.29
CA SER A 562 -36.27 -22.62 18.81
C SER A 562 -36.34 -23.95 18.08
N LYS A 563 -35.88 -24.01 16.82
CA LYS A 563 -35.82 -25.24 16.02
C LYS A 563 -34.69 -26.18 16.44
N VAL A 564 -33.56 -25.64 16.92
CA VAL A 564 -32.43 -26.42 17.43
C VAL A 564 -32.75 -27.01 18.79
N LEU A 565 -33.46 -26.27 19.66
CA LEU A 565 -33.92 -26.78 20.95
C LEU A 565 -34.97 -27.90 20.79
N VAL A 566 -35.91 -27.75 19.85
CA VAL A 566 -36.89 -28.80 19.53
C VAL A 566 -36.20 -30.04 18.94
N GLY A 567 -35.24 -29.86 18.04
CA GLY A 567 -34.44 -30.97 17.50
C GLY A 567 -33.63 -31.73 18.56
N PHE A 568 -33.05 -31.00 19.52
CA PHE A 568 -32.30 -31.59 20.63
C PHE A 568 -33.21 -32.36 21.61
N VAL A 569 -34.36 -31.79 21.98
CA VAL A 569 -35.32 -32.45 22.89
C VAL A 569 -35.96 -33.68 22.25
N VAL A 570 -36.29 -33.62 20.96
CA VAL A 570 -36.79 -34.79 20.21
C VAL A 570 -35.70 -35.87 20.10
N GLY A 571 -34.45 -35.49 19.82
CA GLY A 571 -33.31 -36.42 19.75
C GLY A 571 -33.03 -37.14 21.07
N VAL A 572 -33.03 -36.42 22.19
CA VAL A 572 -32.86 -37.00 23.54
C VAL A 572 -34.06 -37.89 23.91
N GLY A 573 -35.29 -37.50 23.55
CA GLY A 573 -36.49 -38.32 23.78
C GLY A 573 -36.49 -39.64 23.01
N VAL A 574 -36.07 -39.63 21.73
CA VAL A 574 -35.99 -40.83 20.89
C VAL A 574 -34.88 -41.77 21.38
N THR A 575 -33.75 -41.23 21.83
CA THR A 575 -32.63 -42.02 22.35
C THR A 575 -32.97 -42.68 23.69
N GLY A 576 -33.71 -41.98 24.56
CA GLY A 576 -34.22 -42.54 25.82
C GLY A 576 -35.24 -43.66 25.60
N LEU A 577 -36.16 -43.49 24.64
CA LEU A 577 -37.15 -44.52 24.28
C LEU A 577 -36.52 -45.79 23.69
N LEU A 578 -35.49 -45.64 22.85
CA LEU A 578 -34.72 -46.76 22.30
C LEU A 578 -33.93 -47.52 23.38
N SER A 579 -33.37 -46.81 24.37
CA SER A 579 -32.63 -47.45 25.48
C SER A 579 -33.54 -48.26 26.42
N ASN A 580 -34.80 -47.83 26.60
CA ASN A 580 -35.78 -48.56 27.40
C ASN A 580 -36.31 -49.80 26.66
N LEU A 581 -36.47 -49.74 25.34
CA LEU A 581 -36.85 -50.89 24.50
C LEU A 581 -35.78 -51.98 24.51
N THR A 582 -34.49 -51.63 24.48
CA THR A 582 -33.41 -52.62 24.62
C THR A 582 -33.40 -53.31 25.99
N SER A 583 -33.72 -52.59 27.08
CA SER A 583 -33.79 -53.19 28.42
C SER A 583 -35.00 -54.12 28.62
N VAL A 584 -36.11 -53.87 27.91
CA VAL A 584 -37.31 -54.72 27.94
C VAL A 584 -37.09 -55.99 27.10
N VAL A 585 -36.40 -55.89 25.96
CA VAL A 585 -36.03 -57.04 25.12
C VAL A 585 -35.02 -57.96 25.81
N GLU A 586 -34.09 -57.42 26.61
CA GLU A 586 -33.19 -58.26 27.42
C GLU A 586 -33.90 -58.94 28.60
N LYS A 587 -34.87 -58.28 29.24
CA LYS A 587 -35.67 -58.89 30.32
C LYS A 587 -36.65 -59.95 29.84
N LEU A 588 -37.17 -59.85 28.60
CA LEU A 588 -38.02 -60.88 27.98
C LEU A 588 -37.24 -62.09 27.45
N LYS A 589 -35.90 -62.01 27.34
CA LYS A 589 -35.04 -63.17 27.01
C LYS A 589 -34.60 -63.96 28.26
N ALA A 590 -34.86 -63.44 29.46
CA ALA A 590 -34.53 -64.07 30.75
C ALA A 590 -35.77 -64.69 31.45
N TRP A 591 -36.90 -64.74 30.75
CA TRP A 591 -38.10 -65.52 31.07
C TRP A 591 -38.26 -66.57 29.97
#